data_AF-A0A959JXG4-F1
#
_entry.id   AF-A0A959JXG4-F1
#
_cell.length_a   1.000
_cell.length_b   1.000
_cell.length_c   1.000
_cell.angle_alpha   90.00
_cell.angle_beta   90.00
_cell.angle_gamma   90.00
#
_symmetry.space_group_name_H-M   'P 1'
#
loop_
_entity.id
_entity.type
_entity.pdbx_description
1 polymer ?
#
loop_
_entity_poly.entity_id
_entity_poly.type
_entity_poly.pdbx_seq_one_letter_code
_entity_poly.pdbx_strand_id
1 'polypeptide(L)'
;MRRRFLHIKRIDKMLLAEFIPPFITAFLIAMFVLMMQFLWLYIDDIAGKGIGLFVLAEMIYYMALSLIPMALPIAILLASVMVYGNLAEKYELPSLKTAGIPLMRVMRSSMVFAALVALSSFLCSNYVIPYANLKFRSRLYDIKKQKPALYLESGVFNDDFQGTAIRIGRKQADNRTIEDIMIDDDLKNQRNEFSVIRARKGEMFVTPDDRYFIMKLEDGHQYQKAEPTSIRSKFPFVRTKFGEWSKTFDLGEFDLSRTDENLFKSYHAMLSTKQLADGIDTISQRIDQMATDLRTDVWKKMEYYNYNPQLDSVNLRRISTQADKLAGESGFEKDTVTRQFDPDEGKDSTAVSPASGLLVQKSRPVVSPIRDVVIAQPHLDQLDTAESVLSTFSTEKQVLYIDNARNLLRSSKNIHYEFRQKVKNEVEREQRYVYQLHSKYGFAVVCFIFLFIGAPMGAIVRKGGFGYPLLVAIFFFMFFVVLTKLFEKLSRSGTIDAMIAAWLPCLILFPLGLFLTVKAMNDSKVLNTDRLVIWFTRRFQKEANPT
;
A
#
# COMPACT_ATOMS: atom_id res chain seq x y z
N MET A 1 -23.37 -42.70 33.78
CA MET A 1 -23.00 -41.66 32.77
C MET A 1 -24.11 -40.61 32.72
N ARG A 2 -23.98 -39.44 33.39
CA ARG A 2 -25.02 -38.38 33.35
C ARG A 2 -24.39 -36.99 33.53
N ARG A 3 -24.83 -36.00 32.74
CA ARG A 3 -24.18 -34.69 32.56
C ARG A 3 -24.21 -33.85 33.86
N ARG A 4 -23.04 -33.47 34.40
CA ARG A 4 -22.85 -32.29 35.27
C ARG A 4 -21.88 -31.31 34.61
N PHE A 5 -22.34 -30.60 33.58
CA PHE A 5 -21.48 -29.67 32.82
C PHE A 5 -21.54 -28.21 33.28
N LEU A 6 -22.44 -27.81 34.18
CA LEU A 6 -22.39 -26.51 34.85
C LEU A 6 -22.81 -26.62 36.32
N HIS A 7 -21.86 -27.00 37.17
CA HIS A 7 -21.85 -26.63 38.59
C HIS A 7 -20.45 -26.08 38.87
N ILE A 8 -20.37 -24.78 39.15
CA ILE A 8 -19.14 -24.10 39.54
C ILE A 8 -18.75 -24.64 40.91
N LYS A 9 -17.73 -25.49 40.98
CA LYS A 9 -17.17 -25.95 42.26
C LYS A 9 -16.34 -24.82 42.87
N ARG A 10 -16.08 -24.86 44.19
CA ARG A 10 -15.19 -23.89 44.87
C ARG A 10 -13.84 -23.71 44.13
N ILE A 11 -13.27 -24.81 43.63
CA ILE A 11 -12.02 -24.82 42.84
C ILE A 11 -12.17 -23.99 41.56
N ASP A 12 -13.29 -24.12 40.82
CA ASP A 12 -13.50 -23.39 39.56
C ASP A 12 -13.59 -21.86 39.84
N LYS A 13 -14.25 -21.45 40.94
CA LYS A 13 -14.33 -20.04 41.37
C LYS A 13 -12.98 -19.50 41.85
N MET A 14 -12.22 -20.30 42.60
CA MET A 14 -10.87 -19.93 43.07
C MET A 14 -9.93 -19.66 41.90
N LEU A 15 -9.89 -20.58 40.92
CA LEU A 15 -9.07 -20.46 39.71
C LEU A 15 -9.43 -19.23 38.88
N LEU A 16 -10.72 -18.88 38.76
CA LEU A 16 -11.14 -17.65 38.07
C LEU A 16 -10.70 -16.39 38.83
N ALA A 17 -10.82 -16.39 40.16
CA ALA A 17 -10.39 -15.26 40.99
C ALA A 17 -8.86 -15.05 40.95
N GLU A 18 -8.07 -16.12 40.81
CA GLU A 18 -6.61 -16.03 40.65
C GLU A 18 -6.20 -15.73 39.20
N PHE A 19 -7.01 -16.06 38.19
CA PHE A 19 -6.69 -15.81 36.77
C PHE A 19 -6.99 -14.38 36.30
N ILE A 20 -8.06 -13.76 36.79
CA ILE A 20 -8.51 -12.43 36.32
C ILE A 20 -7.47 -11.32 36.60
N PRO A 21 -6.87 -11.19 37.80
CA PRO A 21 -5.92 -10.10 38.06
C PRO A 21 -4.64 -10.17 37.20
N PRO A 22 -3.93 -11.32 37.08
CA PRO A 22 -2.81 -11.46 36.16
C PRO A 22 -3.18 -11.19 34.70
N PHE A 23 -4.41 -11.55 34.27
CA PHE A 23 -4.90 -11.24 32.93
C PHE A 23 -5.08 -9.74 32.70
N ILE A 24 -5.70 -9.01 33.63
CA ILE A 24 -5.87 -7.56 33.51
C ILE A 24 -4.49 -6.87 33.49
N THR A 25 -3.59 -7.24 34.40
CA THR A 25 -2.23 -6.67 34.46
C THR A 25 -1.44 -6.97 33.18
N ALA A 26 -1.45 -8.22 32.70
CA ALA A 26 -0.79 -8.59 31.46
C ALA A 26 -1.40 -7.90 30.23
N PHE A 27 -2.72 -7.69 30.20
CA PHE A 27 -3.40 -6.94 29.14
C PHE A 27 -2.99 -5.46 29.13
N LEU A 28 -2.96 -4.80 30.30
CA LEU A 28 -2.53 -3.41 30.39
C LEU A 28 -1.06 -3.22 29.99
N ILE A 29 -0.17 -4.11 30.44
CA ILE A 29 1.25 -4.10 30.02
C ILE A 29 1.39 -4.34 28.51
N ALA A 30 0.71 -5.35 27.97
CA ALA A 30 0.76 -5.66 26.54
C ALA A 30 0.19 -4.52 25.68
N MET A 31 -0.92 -3.92 26.11
CA MET A 31 -1.53 -2.78 25.42
C MET A 31 -0.59 -1.57 25.46
N PHE A 32 0.03 -1.26 26.59
CA PHE A 32 1.03 -0.18 26.70
C PHE A 32 2.25 -0.41 25.80
N VAL A 33 2.83 -1.61 25.82
CA VAL A 33 4.01 -1.96 25.00
C VAL A 33 3.69 -1.87 23.50
N LEU A 34 2.55 -2.43 23.05
CA LEU A 34 2.12 -2.32 21.67
C LEU A 34 1.82 -0.86 21.30
N MET A 35 1.13 -0.11 22.16
CA MET A 35 0.81 1.30 21.93
C MET A 35 2.09 2.15 21.77
N MET A 36 3.12 1.92 22.60
CA MET A 36 4.41 2.60 22.47
C MET A 36 5.18 2.18 21.20
N GLN A 37 5.13 0.91 20.80
CA GLN A 37 5.69 0.45 19.54
C GLN A 37 5.06 1.18 18.33
N PHE A 38 3.74 1.39 18.35
CA PHE A 38 3.06 2.15 17.29
C PHE A 38 3.26 3.66 17.42
N LEU A 39 3.34 4.23 18.63
CA LEU A 39 3.62 5.65 18.82
C LEU A 39 4.99 6.03 18.26
N TRP A 40 6.01 5.18 18.43
CA TRP A 40 7.35 5.40 17.88
C TRP A 40 7.37 5.40 16.34
N LEU A 41 6.46 4.66 15.69
CA LEU A 41 6.33 4.68 14.22
C LEU A 41 5.76 6.00 13.68
N TYR A 42 5.02 6.75 14.52
CA TYR A 42 4.38 8.01 14.14
C TYR A 42 4.97 9.22 14.87
N ILE A 43 6.08 9.08 15.60
CA ILE A 43 6.63 10.18 16.40
C ILE A 43 7.07 11.35 15.51
N ASP A 44 7.70 11.07 14.37
CA ASP A 44 8.11 12.07 13.38
C ASP A 44 6.91 12.77 12.71
N ASP A 45 5.76 12.08 12.63
CA ASP A 45 4.51 12.62 12.10
C ASP A 45 3.77 13.57 13.07
N ILE A 46 4.17 13.58 14.35
CA ILE A 46 3.47 14.24 15.47
C ILE A 46 4.36 15.30 16.15
N ALA A 47 5.66 15.03 16.29
CA ALA A 47 6.61 15.91 16.95
C ALA A 47 6.75 17.27 16.23
N GLY A 48 6.98 18.34 16.99
CA GLY A 48 7.15 19.71 16.46
C GLY A 48 5.88 20.42 15.96
N LYS A 49 4.73 19.72 15.87
CA LYS A 49 3.50 20.24 15.23
C LYS A 49 2.55 21.06 16.07
N GLY A 50 2.92 21.41 17.32
CA GLY A 50 2.09 22.26 18.18
C GLY A 50 0.69 21.71 18.48
N ILE A 51 0.48 20.39 18.32
CA ILE A 51 -0.84 19.75 18.42
C ILE A 51 -1.36 19.85 19.85
N GLY A 52 -2.60 20.28 20.01
CA GLY A 52 -3.25 20.34 21.32
C GLY A 52 -3.33 18.95 21.98
N LEU A 53 -2.95 18.86 23.26
CA LEU A 53 -2.87 17.61 24.03
C LEU A 53 -4.15 16.75 23.95
N PHE A 54 -5.32 17.40 23.85
CA PHE A 54 -6.61 16.73 23.70
C PHE A 54 -6.75 15.95 22.37
N VAL A 55 -6.28 16.52 21.26
CA VAL A 55 -6.30 15.87 19.93
C VAL A 55 -5.34 14.69 19.91
N LEU A 56 -4.16 14.85 20.53
CA LEU A 56 -3.21 13.76 20.71
C LEU A 56 -3.79 12.62 21.57
N ALA A 57 -4.48 12.95 22.68
CA ALA A 57 -5.15 11.97 23.52
C ALA A 57 -6.30 11.26 22.80
N GLU A 58 -7.10 11.97 21.99
CA GLU A 58 -8.15 11.39 21.14
C GLU A 58 -7.55 10.41 20.12
N MET A 59 -6.45 10.76 19.46
CA MET A 59 -5.75 9.87 18.52
C MET A 59 -5.18 8.64 19.23
N ILE A 60 -4.51 8.80 20.38
CA ILE A 60 -3.98 7.70 21.19
C ILE A 60 -5.09 6.77 21.67
N TYR A 61 -6.26 7.31 22.05
CA TYR A 61 -7.43 6.51 22.42
C TYR A 61 -7.90 5.61 21.26
N TYR A 62 -8.09 6.16 20.05
CA TYR A 62 -8.46 5.33 18.90
C TYR A 62 -7.34 4.33 18.51
N MET A 63 -6.07 4.69 18.69
CA MET A 63 -4.96 3.75 18.49
C MET A 63 -5.02 2.60 19.50
N ALA A 64 -5.23 2.87 20.78
CA ALA A 64 -5.37 1.84 21.81
C ALA A 64 -6.53 0.87 21.51
N LEU A 65 -7.67 1.39 21.04
CA LEU A 65 -8.84 0.58 20.65
C LEU A 65 -8.55 -0.37 19.48
N SER A 66 -7.73 0.02 18.50
CA SER A 66 -7.39 -0.86 17.35
C SER A 66 -6.43 -2.00 17.73
N LEU A 67 -5.67 -1.85 18.82
CA LEU A 67 -4.69 -2.83 19.30
C LEU A 67 -5.27 -3.92 20.20
N ILE A 68 -6.50 -3.75 20.71
CA ILE A 68 -7.12 -4.68 21.67
C ILE A 68 -7.06 -6.16 21.19
N PRO A 69 -7.45 -6.53 19.95
CA PRO A 69 -7.42 -7.93 19.52
C PRO A 69 -6.02 -8.54 19.36
N MET A 70 -4.96 -7.72 19.29
CA MET A 70 -3.57 -8.19 19.32
C MET A 70 -3.05 -8.33 20.77
N ALA A 71 -3.50 -7.47 21.68
CA ALA A 71 -3.15 -7.53 23.10
C ALA A 71 -3.81 -8.71 23.84
N LEU A 72 -5.06 -9.07 23.51
CA LEU A 72 -5.82 -10.12 24.19
C LEU A 72 -5.14 -11.52 24.15
N PRO A 73 -4.61 -12.01 23.02
CA PRO A 73 -3.81 -13.24 22.99
C PRO A 73 -2.58 -13.19 23.92
N ILE A 74 -1.81 -12.09 23.89
CA ILE A 74 -0.60 -11.94 24.71
C ILE A 74 -0.98 -12.02 26.19
N ALA A 75 -2.01 -11.26 26.59
CA ALA A 75 -2.51 -11.24 27.94
C ALA A 75 -2.91 -12.63 28.44
N ILE A 76 -3.58 -13.42 27.61
CA ILE A 76 -4.02 -14.77 27.99
C ILE A 76 -2.86 -15.76 28.09
N LEU A 77 -1.85 -15.65 27.22
CA LEU A 77 -0.63 -16.45 27.29
C LEU A 77 0.13 -16.18 28.58
N LEU A 78 0.39 -14.89 28.87
CA LEU A 78 1.12 -14.44 30.06
C LEU A 78 0.39 -14.80 31.35
N ALA A 79 -0.91 -14.48 31.45
CA ALA A 79 -1.72 -14.79 32.62
C ALA A 79 -1.79 -16.30 32.89
N SER A 80 -1.97 -17.10 31.84
CA SER A 80 -1.97 -18.55 31.96
C SER A 80 -0.63 -19.07 32.48
N VAL A 81 0.49 -18.59 31.92
CA VAL A 81 1.82 -18.96 32.40
C VAL A 81 2.03 -18.57 33.87
N MET A 82 1.65 -17.37 34.27
CA MET A 82 1.78 -16.89 35.66
C MET A 82 0.92 -17.70 36.63
N VAL A 83 -0.36 -17.95 36.30
CA VAL A 83 -1.29 -18.66 37.18
C VAL A 83 -0.88 -20.12 37.33
N TYR A 84 -0.67 -20.85 36.23
CA TYR A 84 -0.29 -22.26 36.31
C TYR A 84 1.15 -22.46 36.82
N GLY A 85 2.03 -21.47 36.66
CA GLY A 85 3.32 -21.40 37.34
C GLY A 85 3.18 -21.25 38.87
N ASN A 86 2.39 -20.28 39.33
CA ASN A 86 2.11 -20.06 40.76
C ASN A 86 1.53 -21.31 41.43
N LEU A 87 0.53 -21.94 40.83
CA LEU A 87 -0.05 -23.17 41.38
C LEU A 87 0.96 -24.33 41.37
N ALA A 88 1.92 -24.36 40.43
CA ALA A 88 2.97 -25.37 40.42
C ALA A 88 4.06 -25.11 41.49
N GLU A 89 4.44 -23.86 41.70
CA GLU A 89 5.45 -23.42 42.68
C GLU A 89 4.96 -23.53 44.13
N LYS A 90 3.70 -23.14 44.40
CA LYS A 90 3.02 -23.31 45.70
C LYS A 90 2.63 -24.75 46.03
N TYR A 91 2.98 -25.73 45.18
CA TYR A 91 2.56 -27.15 45.27
C TYR A 91 1.04 -27.41 45.23
N GLU A 92 0.21 -26.42 44.91
CA GLU A 92 -1.25 -26.59 44.78
C GLU A 92 -1.63 -27.51 43.61
N LEU A 93 -1.02 -27.33 42.43
CA LEU A 93 -1.29 -28.14 41.25
C LEU A 93 -0.83 -29.60 41.39
N PRO A 94 0.38 -29.91 41.92
CA PRO A 94 0.74 -31.26 42.34
C PRO A 94 -0.28 -31.91 43.30
N SER A 95 -0.73 -31.19 44.33
CA SER A 95 -1.72 -31.71 45.29
C SER A 95 -3.09 -31.97 44.66
N LEU A 96 -3.51 -31.16 43.68
CA LEU A 96 -4.73 -31.43 42.90
C LEU A 96 -4.59 -32.68 42.03
N LYS A 97 -3.41 -32.90 41.41
CA LYS A 97 -3.13 -34.10 40.61
C LYS A 97 -3.15 -35.37 41.47
N THR A 98 -2.54 -35.37 42.66
CA THR A 98 -2.55 -36.54 43.56
C THR A 98 -3.94 -36.84 44.11
N ALA A 99 -4.80 -35.82 44.27
CA ALA A 99 -6.23 -35.98 44.56
C ALA A 99 -7.06 -36.50 43.36
N GLY A 100 -6.43 -36.93 42.27
CA GLY A 100 -7.08 -37.50 41.08
C GLY A 100 -7.75 -36.47 40.16
N ILE A 101 -7.45 -35.18 40.30
CA ILE A 101 -8.00 -34.12 39.45
C ILE A 101 -7.03 -33.89 38.27
N PRO A 102 -7.40 -34.26 37.02
CA PRO A 102 -6.51 -34.08 35.87
C PRO A 102 -6.32 -32.60 35.53
N LEU A 103 -5.16 -32.25 34.97
CA LEU A 103 -4.82 -30.87 34.57
C LEU A 103 -5.91 -30.22 33.69
N MET A 104 -6.49 -30.98 32.75
CA MET A 104 -7.61 -30.50 31.90
C MET A 104 -8.86 -30.09 32.69
N ARG A 105 -9.10 -30.64 33.89
CA ARG A 105 -10.19 -30.18 34.76
C ARG A 105 -9.87 -28.86 35.46
N VAL A 106 -8.59 -28.61 35.78
CA VAL A 106 -8.11 -27.34 36.35
C VAL A 106 -8.08 -26.25 35.27
N MET A 107 -7.63 -26.58 34.05
CA MET A 107 -7.67 -25.69 32.88
C MET A 107 -9.09 -25.32 32.45
N ARG A 108 -10.11 -26.10 32.83
CA ARG A 108 -11.49 -25.85 32.42
C ARG A 108 -12.00 -24.44 32.80
N SER A 109 -11.61 -23.90 33.95
CA SER A 109 -12.09 -22.57 34.39
C SER A 109 -11.53 -21.45 33.52
N SER A 110 -10.22 -21.50 33.23
CA SER A 110 -9.55 -20.56 32.32
C SER A 110 -9.95 -20.78 30.86
N MET A 111 -10.32 -21.99 30.44
CA MET A 111 -10.89 -22.25 29.11
C MET A 111 -12.25 -21.57 28.91
N VAL A 112 -13.11 -21.52 29.92
CA VAL A 112 -14.38 -20.77 29.86
C VAL A 112 -14.11 -19.27 29.79
N PHE A 113 -13.14 -18.77 30.57
CA PHE A 113 -12.70 -17.38 30.47
C PHE A 113 -12.08 -17.06 29.09
N ALA A 114 -11.28 -17.96 28.53
CA ALA A 114 -10.70 -17.81 27.20
C ALA A 114 -11.75 -17.82 26.08
N ALA A 115 -12.85 -18.57 26.25
CA ALA A 115 -13.98 -18.49 25.33
C ALA A 115 -14.66 -17.11 25.36
N LEU A 116 -14.82 -16.52 26.55
CA LEU A 116 -15.32 -15.15 26.70
C LEU A 116 -14.35 -14.13 26.08
N VAL A 117 -13.05 -14.25 26.34
CA VAL A 117 -12.01 -13.38 25.75
C VAL A 117 -11.92 -13.53 24.23
N ALA A 118 -12.03 -14.74 23.68
CA ALA A 118 -12.07 -14.99 22.25
C ALA A 118 -13.29 -14.37 21.58
N LEU A 119 -14.47 -14.46 22.21
CA LEU A 119 -15.68 -13.79 21.75
C LEU A 119 -15.52 -12.26 21.78
N SER A 120 -14.99 -11.70 22.86
CA SER A 120 -14.68 -10.27 22.96
C SER A 120 -13.65 -9.82 21.91
N SER A 121 -12.61 -10.63 21.65
CA SER A 121 -11.62 -10.39 20.60
C SER A 121 -12.26 -10.33 19.21
N PHE A 122 -13.15 -11.29 18.90
CA PHE A 122 -13.92 -11.28 17.64
C PHE A 122 -14.85 -10.07 17.53
N LEU A 123 -15.60 -9.72 18.57
CA LEU A 123 -16.48 -8.55 18.60
C LEU A 123 -15.69 -7.25 18.42
N CYS A 124 -14.54 -7.11 19.10
CA CYS A 124 -13.65 -5.97 18.91
C CYS A 124 -13.09 -5.93 17.48
N SER A 125 -12.68 -7.08 16.93
CA SER A 125 -12.16 -7.16 15.56
C SER A 125 -13.23 -6.85 14.50
N ASN A 126 -14.49 -7.18 14.76
CA ASN A 126 -15.59 -6.96 13.83
C ASN A 126 -16.17 -5.53 13.88
N TYR A 127 -16.28 -4.93 15.07
CA TYR A 127 -16.94 -3.63 15.26
C TYR A 127 -16.00 -2.51 15.71
N VAL A 128 -15.12 -2.78 16.67
CA VAL A 128 -14.23 -1.76 17.26
C VAL A 128 -13.08 -1.41 16.32
N ILE A 129 -12.40 -2.39 15.73
CA ILE A 129 -11.29 -2.17 14.79
C ILE A 129 -11.72 -1.29 13.59
N PRO A 130 -12.82 -1.58 12.87
CA PRO A 130 -13.30 -0.72 11.77
C PRO A 130 -13.47 0.75 12.16
N TYR A 131 -14.17 1.00 13.26
CA TYR A 131 -14.44 2.34 13.78
C TYR A 131 -13.15 3.04 14.24
N ALA A 132 -12.34 2.34 15.04
CA ALA A 132 -11.10 2.86 15.60
C ALA A 132 -10.05 3.17 14.52
N ASN A 133 -9.86 2.29 13.54
CA ASN A 133 -8.94 2.53 12.42
C ASN A 133 -9.35 3.73 11.56
N LEU A 134 -10.66 3.90 11.32
CA LEU A 134 -11.18 5.03 10.57
C LEU A 134 -10.91 6.34 11.30
N LYS A 135 -11.31 6.45 12.58
CA LYS A 135 -11.07 7.66 13.37
C LYS A 135 -9.58 7.92 13.55
N PHE A 136 -8.78 6.89 13.89
CA PHE A 136 -7.33 7.00 14.01
C PHE A 136 -6.68 7.54 12.73
N ARG A 137 -6.99 6.98 11.56
CA ARG A 137 -6.40 7.45 10.30
C ARG A 137 -6.86 8.85 9.90
N SER A 138 -8.13 9.20 10.14
CA SER A 138 -8.60 10.57 9.91
C SER A 138 -7.83 11.55 10.78
N ARG A 139 -7.74 11.30 12.09
CA ARG A 139 -6.99 12.16 13.02
C ARG A 139 -5.50 12.23 12.70
N LEU A 140 -4.86 11.10 12.39
CA LEU A 140 -3.47 11.07 11.97
C LEU A 140 -3.25 11.84 10.65
N TYR A 141 -4.22 11.83 9.74
CA TYR A 141 -4.12 12.58 8.48
C TYR A 141 -4.35 14.09 8.69
N ASP A 142 -5.30 14.48 9.56
CA ASP A 142 -5.47 15.87 10.01
C ASP A 142 -4.16 16.38 10.66
N ILE A 143 -3.56 15.59 11.56
CA ILE A 143 -2.24 15.85 12.18
C ILE A 143 -1.09 15.86 11.17
N LYS A 144 -1.11 14.99 10.14
CA LYS A 144 -0.09 14.98 9.09
C LYS A 144 -0.11 16.27 8.27
N LYS A 145 -1.29 16.83 8.01
CA LYS A 145 -1.50 18.10 7.31
C LYS A 145 -1.16 19.33 8.15
N GLN A 146 -1.42 19.28 9.46
CA GLN A 146 -0.96 20.32 10.38
C GLN A 146 0.57 20.35 10.36
N LYS A 147 1.15 21.48 9.93
CA LYS A 147 2.60 21.63 9.82
C LYS A 147 3.24 22.02 11.16
N PRO A 148 4.56 21.78 11.33
CA PRO A 148 5.34 22.33 12.43
C PRO A 148 5.08 23.83 12.63
N ALA A 149 5.20 24.31 13.87
CA ALA A 149 5.18 25.74 14.13
C ALA A 149 6.22 26.44 13.22
N LEU A 150 5.79 27.44 12.45
CA LEU A 150 6.47 27.92 11.23
C LEU A 150 7.96 28.26 11.45
N TYR A 151 8.83 27.28 11.20
CA TYR A 151 10.26 27.35 11.50
C TYR A 151 11.07 27.12 10.24
N LEU A 152 11.14 28.15 9.39
CA LEU A 152 11.97 28.14 8.19
C LEU A 152 13.45 28.10 8.59
N GLU A 153 14.11 26.96 8.33
CA GLU A 153 15.53 26.76 8.57
C GLU A 153 16.39 27.56 7.57
N SER A 154 17.48 28.14 8.06
CA SER A 154 18.43 28.89 7.22
C SER A 154 19.41 27.94 6.55
N GLY A 155 19.68 28.16 5.25
CA GLY A 155 20.60 27.36 4.43
C GLY A 155 19.96 26.13 3.77
N VAL A 156 18.72 25.78 4.13
CA VAL A 156 17.98 24.61 3.59
C VAL A 156 16.77 25.11 2.79
N PHE A 157 16.28 24.29 1.85
CA PHE A 157 14.98 24.51 1.20
C PHE A 157 13.86 24.01 2.12
N ASN A 158 12.91 24.90 2.44
CA ASN A 158 11.76 24.62 3.30
C ASN A 158 10.51 24.49 2.42
N ASP A 159 9.94 23.30 2.35
CA ASP A 159 8.76 22.99 1.53
C ASP A 159 7.46 23.18 2.35
N ASP A 160 7.43 24.24 3.16
CA ASP A 160 6.41 24.48 4.18
C ASP A 160 5.09 25.03 3.63
N PHE A 161 5.00 25.43 2.36
CA PHE A 161 3.74 25.89 1.74
C PHE A 161 3.32 24.98 0.59
N GLN A 162 2.02 24.72 0.44
CA GLN A 162 1.56 23.79 -0.60
C GLN A 162 1.78 24.38 -1.99
N GLY A 163 2.77 23.87 -2.72
CA GLY A 163 3.10 24.32 -4.07
C GLY A 163 4.43 25.09 -4.17
N THR A 164 5.03 25.48 -3.04
CA THR A 164 6.12 26.46 -3.03
C THR A 164 7.26 26.05 -2.07
N ALA A 165 8.49 25.98 -2.57
CA ALA A 165 9.72 25.74 -1.81
C ALA A 165 10.45 27.06 -1.50
N ILE A 166 10.92 27.24 -0.27
CA ILE A 166 11.52 28.50 0.21
C ILE A 166 12.89 28.25 0.83
N ARG A 167 13.96 28.75 0.20
CA ARG A 167 15.31 28.82 0.79
C ARG A 167 15.60 30.23 1.29
N ILE A 168 16.03 30.33 2.54
CA ILE A 168 16.57 31.56 3.13
C ILE A 168 18.06 31.31 3.41
N GLY A 169 18.96 32.09 2.81
CA GLY A 169 20.40 31.92 3.03
C GLY A 169 20.85 32.31 4.43
N ARG A 170 20.38 33.46 4.94
CA ARG A 170 20.64 33.91 6.31
C ARG A 170 19.41 34.61 6.90
N LYS A 171 19.21 34.41 8.20
CA LYS A 171 18.17 35.05 9.03
C LYS A 171 18.85 35.88 10.12
N GLN A 172 18.38 37.10 10.37
CA GLN A 172 18.92 37.98 11.41
C GLN A 172 18.29 37.67 12.79
N ALA A 173 18.91 38.18 13.86
CA ALA A 173 18.52 37.89 15.24
C ALA A 173 17.09 38.35 15.63
N ASP A 174 16.51 39.31 14.90
CA ASP A 174 15.11 39.75 15.06
C ASP A 174 14.09 38.74 14.50
N ASN A 175 14.54 37.61 13.95
CA ASN A 175 13.73 36.55 13.34
C ASN A 175 12.85 36.98 12.12
N ARG A 176 12.76 38.26 11.80
CA ARG A 176 11.98 38.85 10.70
C ARG A 176 12.80 39.13 9.44
N THR A 177 13.97 39.77 9.57
CA THR A 177 14.81 40.12 8.44
C THR A 177 15.55 38.89 7.90
N ILE A 178 15.45 38.70 6.58
CA ILE A 178 16.00 37.55 5.84
C ILE A 178 16.84 38.02 4.65
N GLU A 179 17.84 37.22 4.28
CA GLU A 179 18.84 37.49 3.25
C GLU A 179 19.05 36.27 2.35
N ASP A 180 19.36 36.50 1.07
CA ASP A 180 19.51 35.48 0.02
C ASP A 180 18.29 34.54 -0.03
N ILE A 181 17.15 35.12 -0.44
CA ILE A 181 15.87 34.41 -0.54
C ILE A 181 15.73 33.84 -1.94
N MET A 182 15.38 32.55 -2.03
CA MET A 182 14.91 31.91 -3.25
C MET A 182 13.58 31.21 -2.97
N ILE A 183 12.58 31.53 -3.78
CA ILE A 183 11.25 30.91 -3.75
C ILE A 183 11.03 30.22 -5.10
N ASP A 184 10.65 28.95 -5.07
CA ASP A 184 10.36 28.12 -6.24
C ASP A 184 8.91 27.65 -6.18
N ASP A 185 8.11 27.87 -7.22
CA ASP A 185 6.63 27.73 -7.22
C ASP A 185 6.17 26.63 -8.21
N ASP A 186 6.81 25.46 -8.14
CA ASP A 186 6.80 24.41 -9.18
C ASP A 186 5.73 23.31 -8.99
N LEU A 187 4.95 23.33 -7.91
CA LEU A 187 4.24 22.14 -7.41
C LEU A 187 2.70 22.14 -7.51
N LYS A 188 2.06 23.14 -8.13
CA LYS A 188 0.58 23.23 -8.24
C LYS A 188 -0.01 23.08 -9.64
N ASN A 189 0.76 23.15 -10.73
CA ASN A 189 0.25 23.00 -12.10
C ASN A 189 0.71 21.70 -12.78
N GLN A 190 -0.23 21.00 -13.44
CA GLN A 190 0.04 19.82 -14.29
C GLN A 190 0.72 20.18 -15.63
N ARG A 191 1.20 21.42 -15.75
CA ARG A 191 1.92 21.98 -16.89
C ARG A 191 3.25 22.51 -16.39
N ASN A 192 4.28 22.29 -17.19
CA ASN A 192 5.69 22.45 -16.86
C ASN A 192 6.09 23.95 -16.78
N GLU A 193 5.57 24.64 -15.77
CA GLU A 193 5.57 26.09 -15.55
C GLU A 193 6.62 26.52 -14.51
N PHE A 194 7.89 26.46 -14.90
CA PHE A 194 8.99 26.96 -14.09
C PHE A 194 8.78 28.43 -13.67
N SER A 195 8.68 28.69 -12.36
CA SER A 195 8.57 30.03 -11.77
C SER A 195 9.42 30.16 -10.51
N VAL A 196 10.56 30.86 -10.62
CA VAL A 196 11.53 31.08 -9.54
C VAL A 196 11.68 32.56 -9.23
N ILE A 197 11.52 32.94 -7.98
CA ILE A 197 11.81 34.28 -7.45
C ILE A 197 13.12 34.24 -6.66
N ARG A 198 14.00 35.22 -6.88
CA ARG A 198 15.21 35.45 -6.06
C ARG A 198 15.27 36.90 -5.60
N ALA A 199 15.59 37.12 -4.34
CA ALA A 199 15.73 38.46 -3.75
C ALA A 199 16.94 38.53 -2.81
N ARG A 200 17.57 39.71 -2.74
CA ARG A 200 18.77 39.91 -1.92
C ARG A 200 18.42 40.00 -0.43
N LYS A 201 17.37 40.74 -0.11
CA LYS A 201 16.88 41.02 1.25
C LYS A 201 15.36 40.85 1.27
N GLY A 202 14.81 40.61 2.46
CA GLY A 202 13.39 40.61 2.69
C GLY A 202 13.06 40.67 4.18
N GLU A 203 11.76 40.77 4.44
CA GLU A 203 11.17 40.69 5.77
C GLU A 203 10.04 39.67 5.73
N MET A 204 9.94 38.85 6.77
CA MET A 204 8.83 37.92 6.93
C MET A 204 8.14 38.12 8.27
N PHE A 205 6.80 38.14 8.23
CA PHE A 205 5.96 38.33 9.40
C PHE A 205 4.59 37.69 9.19
N VAL A 206 3.94 37.38 10.30
CA VAL A 206 2.54 36.95 10.32
C VAL A 206 1.66 38.19 10.57
N THR A 207 0.49 38.28 9.93
CA THR A 207 -0.50 39.33 10.20
C THR A 207 -1.01 39.26 11.64
N PRO A 208 -1.42 40.39 12.26
CA PRO A 208 -1.97 40.39 13.63
C PRO A 208 -3.17 39.46 13.87
N ASP A 209 -3.88 39.08 12.80
CA ASP A 209 -5.01 38.14 12.81
C ASP A 209 -4.58 36.65 12.76
N ASP A 210 -3.26 36.35 12.72
CA ASP A 210 -2.66 35.02 12.51
C ASP A 210 -3.12 34.25 11.24
N ARG A 211 -3.85 34.91 10.33
CA ARG A 211 -4.40 34.30 9.10
C ARG A 211 -3.44 34.27 7.91
N TYR A 212 -2.48 35.18 7.83
CA TYR A 212 -1.58 35.26 6.68
C TYR A 212 -0.12 35.38 7.10
N PHE A 213 0.74 34.58 6.48
CA PHE A 213 2.19 34.76 6.52
C PHE A 213 2.62 35.52 5.28
N ILE A 214 3.32 36.64 5.47
CA ILE A 214 3.71 37.55 4.39
C ILE A 214 5.24 37.59 4.32
N MET A 215 5.78 37.35 3.13
CA MET A 215 7.17 37.58 2.80
C MET A 215 7.27 38.78 1.86
N LYS A 216 7.80 39.89 2.37
CA LYS A 216 8.21 41.05 1.58
C LYS A 216 9.64 40.87 1.11
N LEU A 217 9.88 40.99 -0.18
CA LEU A 217 11.18 40.82 -0.82
C LEU A 217 11.64 42.13 -1.48
N GLU A 218 12.92 42.46 -1.32
CA GLU A 218 13.57 43.69 -1.79
C GLU A 218 14.71 43.38 -2.79
N ASP A 219 14.86 44.21 -3.84
CA ASP A 219 15.85 44.12 -4.93
C ASP A 219 16.01 42.69 -5.46
N GLY A 220 15.05 42.26 -6.29
CA GLY A 220 14.96 40.89 -6.76
C GLY A 220 14.56 40.70 -8.21
N HIS A 221 14.57 39.44 -8.63
CA HIS A 221 14.22 38.97 -9.94
C HIS A 221 13.27 37.77 -9.87
N GLN A 222 12.16 37.84 -10.59
CA GLN A 222 11.33 36.69 -10.90
C GLN A 222 11.68 36.19 -12.31
N TYR A 223 11.80 34.88 -12.43
CA TYR A 223 12.06 34.15 -13.66
C TYR A 223 10.86 33.24 -13.91
N GLN A 224 10.20 33.39 -15.06
CA GLN A 224 9.03 32.58 -15.40
C GLN A 224 9.10 32.12 -16.86
N LYS A 225 8.68 30.90 -17.13
CA LYS A 225 8.42 30.43 -18.50
C LYS A 225 7.01 30.83 -18.91
N ALA A 226 6.87 31.72 -19.88
CA ALA A 226 5.56 32.14 -20.38
C ALA A 226 4.98 31.14 -21.39
N GLU A 227 3.65 31.02 -21.45
CA GLU A 227 2.97 30.20 -22.45
C GLU A 227 3.24 30.74 -23.87
N PRO A 228 3.63 29.89 -24.84
CA PRO A 228 3.83 30.32 -26.21
C PRO A 228 2.49 30.64 -26.88
N THR A 229 2.23 31.92 -27.15
CA THR A 229 0.98 32.42 -27.79
C THR A 229 0.81 31.94 -29.25
N SER A 230 1.82 31.30 -29.84
CA SER A 230 1.80 30.71 -31.17
C SER A 230 2.72 29.49 -31.20
N ILE A 231 2.40 28.51 -32.05
CA ILE A 231 3.08 27.22 -32.15
C ILE A 231 4.49 27.34 -32.77
N ARG A 232 4.83 28.52 -33.34
CA ARG A 232 6.20 28.90 -33.71
C ARG A 232 7.00 29.62 -32.62
N SER A 233 6.38 30.00 -31.50
CA SER A 233 7.06 30.71 -30.41
C SER A 233 7.95 29.75 -29.61
N LYS A 234 9.27 29.90 -29.75
CA LYS A 234 10.25 29.18 -28.92
C LYS A 234 10.19 29.71 -27.48
N PHE A 235 9.46 29.00 -26.62
CA PHE A 235 9.43 29.10 -25.14
C PHE A 235 9.92 30.45 -24.58
N PRO A 236 9.08 31.51 -24.58
CA PRO A 236 9.48 32.81 -24.06
C PRO A 236 9.83 32.73 -22.57
N PHE A 237 11.09 33.04 -22.24
CA PHE A 237 11.55 33.18 -20.86
C PHE A 237 11.42 34.64 -20.43
N VAL A 238 10.64 34.89 -19.38
CA VAL A 238 10.38 36.21 -18.83
C VAL A 238 11.23 36.41 -17.58
N ARG A 239 11.98 37.52 -17.53
CA ARG A 239 12.69 37.99 -16.34
C ARG A 239 12.14 39.34 -15.91
N THR A 240 11.40 39.34 -14.81
CA THR A 240 10.88 40.56 -14.18
C THR A 240 11.86 41.01 -13.10
N LYS A 241 12.36 42.26 -13.16
CA LYS A 241 13.06 42.89 -12.02
C LYS A 241 12.03 43.65 -11.18
N PHE A 242 12.09 43.51 -9.86
CA PHE A 242 11.22 44.24 -8.93
C PHE A 242 12.04 44.97 -7.85
N GLY A 243 11.50 46.09 -7.36
CA GLY A 243 12.04 46.83 -6.22
C GLY A 243 11.54 46.25 -4.90
N GLU A 244 10.21 46.14 -4.76
CA GLU A 244 9.50 45.42 -3.70
C GLU A 244 8.59 44.37 -4.36
N TRP A 245 8.46 43.19 -3.75
CA TRP A 245 7.52 42.14 -4.16
C TRP A 245 7.05 41.37 -2.92
N SER A 246 5.76 41.06 -2.83
CA SER A 246 5.18 40.40 -1.65
C SER A 246 4.51 39.07 -2.04
N LYS A 247 4.91 37.96 -1.42
CA LYS A 247 4.13 36.72 -1.41
C LYS A 247 3.33 36.66 -0.11
N THR A 248 2.04 36.44 -0.24
CA THR A 248 1.15 36.14 0.88
C THR A 248 0.79 34.67 0.83
N PHE A 249 0.97 33.99 1.96
CA PHE A 249 0.57 32.61 2.19
C PHE A 249 -0.60 32.59 3.16
N ASP A 250 -1.66 31.87 2.83
CA ASP A 250 -2.84 31.73 3.68
C ASP A 250 -2.57 30.66 4.75
N LEU A 251 -2.46 31.05 6.01
CA LEU A 251 -2.25 30.13 7.13
C LEU A 251 -3.52 29.31 7.43
N GLY A 252 -4.68 29.72 6.91
CA GLY A 252 -5.89 28.92 6.88
C GLY A 252 -5.76 27.60 6.10
N GLU A 253 -4.72 27.45 5.25
CA GLU A 253 -4.42 26.14 4.62
C GLU A 253 -3.89 25.09 5.62
N PHE A 254 -3.47 25.52 6.82
CA PHE A 254 -3.00 24.67 7.92
C PHE A 254 -4.04 24.48 9.03
N ASP A 255 -5.19 25.16 8.95
CA ASP A 255 -6.24 25.07 9.95
C ASP A 255 -6.92 23.70 9.92
N LEU A 256 -7.47 23.28 11.07
CA LEU A 256 -7.86 21.88 11.36
C LEU A 256 -9.20 21.50 10.70
N SER A 257 -9.25 21.59 9.37
CA SER A 257 -10.34 21.11 8.53
C SER A 257 -10.51 19.60 8.73
N ARG A 258 -11.69 19.19 9.22
CA ARG A 258 -12.01 17.77 9.42
C ARG A 258 -12.01 17.08 8.06
N THR A 259 -11.06 16.18 7.85
CA THR A 259 -11.02 15.39 6.62
C THR A 259 -12.30 14.55 6.48
N ASP A 260 -12.85 14.46 5.27
CA ASP A 260 -14.02 13.62 5.04
C ASP A 260 -13.69 12.15 5.31
N GLU A 261 -14.30 11.62 6.37
CA GLU A 261 -14.22 10.22 6.78
C GLU A 261 -14.57 9.24 5.65
N ASN A 262 -15.37 9.65 4.66
CA ASN A 262 -15.70 8.83 3.49
C ASN A 262 -14.46 8.47 2.65
N LEU A 263 -13.42 9.31 2.62
CA LEU A 263 -12.19 9.06 1.88
C LEU A 263 -11.47 7.80 2.34
N PHE A 264 -11.63 7.41 3.61
CA PHE A 264 -10.94 6.26 4.19
C PHE A 264 -11.80 4.99 4.29
N LYS A 265 -13.13 5.10 4.26
CA LYS A 265 -14.08 3.97 4.42
C LYS A 265 -13.85 2.81 3.44
N SER A 266 -13.30 3.08 2.26
CA SER A 266 -12.99 2.07 1.23
C SER A 266 -11.76 1.20 1.55
N TYR A 267 -10.97 1.55 2.56
CA TYR A 267 -9.77 0.81 2.92
C TYR A 267 -10.13 -0.46 3.71
N HIS A 268 -9.83 -1.63 3.15
CA HIS A 268 -10.08 -2.97 3.73
C HIS A 268 -9.96 -3.11 5.26
N ALA A 269 -8.93 -2.54 5.90
CA ALA A 269 -8.77 -2.58 7.36
C ALA A 269 -9.83 -1.80 8.18
N MET A 270 -10.78 -1.13 7.51
CA MET A 270 -11.92 -0.41 8.08
C MET A 270 -13.26 -1.10 7.83
N LEU A 271 -13.25 -2.34 7.31
CA LEU A 271 -14.46 -3.09 6.98
C LEU A 271 -14.79 -4.14 8.07
N SER A 272 -16.07 -4.29 8.37
CA SER A 272 -16.60 -5.42 9.17
C SER A 272 -16.51 -6.74 8.39
N THR A 273 -16.70 -7.90 9.05
CA THR A 273 -16.67 -9.20 8.37
C THR A 273 -17.71 -9.30 7.25
N LYS A 274 -18.90 -8.73 7.44
CA LYS A 274 -19.94 -8.69 6.41
C LYS A 274 -19.50 -7.85 5.21
N GLN A 275 -19.04 -6.62 5.45
CA GLN A 275 -18.55 -5.74 4.38
C GLN A 275 -17.31 -6.30 3.65
N LEU A 276 -16.47 -7.08 4.35
CA LEU A 276 -15.38 -7.81 3.72
C LEU A 276 -15.91 -8.90 2.78
N ALA A 277 -16.93 -9.67 3.19
CA ALA A 277 -17.56 -10.70 2.35
C ALA A 277 -18.26 -10.08 1.13
N ASP A 278 -19.10 -9.06 1.33
CA ASP A 278 -19.78 -8.32 0.26
C ASP A 278 -18.74 -7.69 -0.71
N GLY A 279 -17.61 -7.21 -0.16
CA GLY A 279 -16.49 -6.65 -0.92
C GLY A 279 -15.70 -7.69 -1.72
N ILE A 280 -15.55 -8.93 -1.21
CA ILE A 280 -14.91 -10.03 -1.94
C ILE A 280 -15.74 -10.37 -3.18
N ASP A 281 -17.04 -10.64 -3.02
CA ASP A 281 -17.95 -10.96 -4.14
C ASP A 281 -17.94 -9.85 -5.22
N THR A 282 -18.00 -8.59 -4.79
CA THR A 282 -17.88 -7.43 -5.70
C THR A 282 -16.54 -7.37 -6.46
N ILE A 283 -15.44 -7.84 -5.87
CA ILE A 283 -14.12 -7.90 -6.51
C ILE A 283 -14.05 -9.11 -7.47
N SER A 284 -14.51 -10.29 -7.05
CA SER A 284 -14.54 -11.50 -7.87
C SER A 284 -15.36 -11.25 -9.15
N GLN A 285 -16.57 -10.70 -9.02
CA GLN A 285 -17.42 -10.31 -10.15
C GLN A 285 -16.73 -9.31 -11.10
N ARG A 286 -15.93 -8.38 -10.56
CA ARG A 286 -15.16 -7.43 -11.37
C ARG A 286 -14.04 -8.13 -12.14
N ILE A 287 -13.36 -9.11 -11.54
CA ILE A 287 -12.32 -9.91 -12.21
C ILE A 287 -12.94 -10.72 -13.37
N ASP A 288 -14.11 -11.32 -13.15
CA ASP A 288 -14.86 -12.06 -14.18
C ASP A 288 -15.36 -11.15 -15.33
N GLN A 289 -15.83 -9.94 -14.99
CA GLN A 289 -16.17 -8.90 -15.98
C GLN A 289 -14.93 -8.53 -16.80
N MET A 290 -13.80 -8.22 -16.16
CA MET A 290 -12.56 -7.89 -16.86
C MET A 290 -12.09 -9.02 -17.79
N ALA A 291 -12.17 -10.28 -17.35
CA ALA A 291 -11.85 -11.44 -18.19
C ALA A 291 -12.80 -11.56 -19.40
N THR A 292 -14.08 -11.25 -19.21
CA THR A 292 -15.09 -11.23 -20.27
C THR A 292 -14.84 -10.09 -21.25
N ASP A 293 -14.56 -8.88 -20.75
CA ASP A 293 -14.25 -7.70 -21.55
C ASP A 293 -13.04 -7.97 -22.45
N LEU A 294 -11.93 -8.46 -21.89
CA LEU A 294 -10.75 -8.85 -22.68
C LEU A 294 -11.12 -9.86 -23.77
N ARG A 295 -11.90 -10.90 -23.43
CA ARG A 295 -12.33 -11.90 -24.41
C ARG A 295 -13.11 -11.25 -25.55
N THR A 296 -14.03 -10.31 -25.25
CA THR A 296 -14.79 -9.60 -26.30
C THR A 296 -13.94 -8.62 -27.10
N ASP A 297 -12.96 -7.94 -26.49
CA ASP A 297 -12.06 -7.01 -27.18
C ASP A 297 -11.07 -7.72 -28.09
N VAL A 298 -10.55 -8.88 -27.65
CA VAL A 298 -9.74 -9.77 -28.49
C VAL A 298 -10.60 -10.35 -29.61
N TRP A 299 -11.82 -10.82 -29.32
CA TRP A 299 -12.71 -11.37 -30.33
C TRP A 299 -13.10 -10.33 -31.39
N LYS A 300 -13.59 -9.14 -31.00
CA LYS A 300 -13.91 -8.04 -31.94
C LYS A 300 -12.73 -7.66 -32.82
N LYS A 301 -11.51 -7.66 -32.28
CA LYS A 301 -10.30 -7.42 -33.07
C LYS A 301 -10.02 -8.56 -34.04
N MET A 302 -10.14 -9.83 -33.63
CA MET A 302 -9.99 -10.97 -34.54
C MET A 302 -11.09 -11.05 -35.61
N GLU A 303 -12.33 -10.67 -35.27
CA GLU A 303 -13.50 -10.67 -36.15
C GLU A 303 -13.41 -9.55 -37.19
N TYR A 304 -12.84 -8.39 -36.85
CA TYR A 304 -12.44 -7.36 -37.82
C TYR A 304 -11.39 -7.89 -38.83
N TYR A 305 -10.61 -8.90 -38.46
CA TYR A 305 -9.60 -9.55 -39.32
C TYR A 305 -10.07 -10.87 -39.95
N ASN A 306 -11.39 -11.14 -39.98
CA ASN A 306 -12.06 -12.39 -40.38
C ASN A 306 -11.21 -13.28 -41.33
N TYR A 307 -10.38 -14.13 -40.71
CA TYR A 307 -9.24 -14.76 -41.36
C TYR A 307 -9.68 -16.03 -42.07
N ASN A 308 -9.74 -15.99 -43.41
CA ASN A 308 -10.06 -17.16 -44.21
C ASN A 308 -8.85 -18.12 -44.24
N PRO A 309 -8.88 -19.30 -43.57
CA PRO A 309 -7.67 -20.09 -43.32
C PRO A 309 -7.07 -20.78 -44.55
N GLN A 310 -7.72 -20.69 -45.72
CA GLN A 310 -7.27 -21.35 -46.95
C GLN A 310 -6.16 -20.58 -47.71
N LEU A 311 -5.82 -19.36 -47.29
CA LEU A 311 -5.04 -18.43 -48.12
C LEU A 311 -3.55 -18.29 -47.81
N ASP A 312 -3.02 -18.84 -46.72
CA ASP A 312 -1.60 -18.61 -46.37
C ASP A 312 -0.91 -19.78 -45.64
N SER A 313 -0.39 -20.73 -46.42
CA SER A 313 0.54 -21.76 -45.95
C SER A 313 2.00 -21.39 -46.26
N VAL A 314 2.42 -20.15 -45.97
CA VAL A 314 3.77 -19.66 -46.29
C VAL A 314 4.61 -19.43 -45.02
N ASN A 315 5.82 -20.02 -45.01
CA ASN A 315 6.72 -20.05 -43.86
C ASN A 315 7.36 -18.67 -43.57
N LEU A 316 6.92 -18.01 -42.50
CA LEU A 316 7.41 -16.72 -41.98
C LEU A 316 8.94 -16.64 -41.67
N ARG A 317 9.68 -17.75 -41.78
CA ARG A 317 11.11 -17.82 -41.44
C ARG A 317 12.06 -17.38 -42.56
N ARG A 318 11.58 -17.17 -43.79
CA ARG A 318 12.39 -16.69 -44.94
C ARG A 318 12.34 -15.17 -45.17
N ILE A 319 11.25 -14.52 -44.76
CA ILE A 319 10.96 -13.11 -45.12
C ILE A 319 11.95 -12.13 -44.46
N SER A 320 12.36 -12.36 -43.21
CA SER A 320 13.36 -11.50 -42.53
C SER A 320 14.72 -11.55 -43.23
N THR A 321 15.14 -12.72 -43.72
CA THR A 321 16.45 -12.91 -44.37
C THR A 321 16.54 -12.26 -45.75
N GLN A 322 15.40 -11.91 -46.37
CA GLN A 322 15.36 -11.25 -47.67
C GLN A 322 15.26 -9.72 -47.52
N ALA A 323 14.52 -9.25 -46.51
CA ALA A 323 14.45 -7.82 -46.16
C ALA A 323 15.82 -7.25 -45.74
N ASP A 324 16.60 -7.99 -44.94
CA ASP A 324 17.94 -7.56 -44.53
C ASP A 324 18.95 -7.53 -45.69
N LYS A 325 18.74 -8.33 -46.76
CA LYS A 325 19.58 -8.28 -47.97
C LYS A 325 19.24 -7.08 -48.86
N LEU A 326 17.95 -6.82 -49.10
CA LEU A 326 17.51 -5.67 -49.90
C LEU A 326 17.89 -4.33 -49.26
N ALA A 327 17.88 -4.26 -47.92
CA ALA A 327 18.37 -3.08 -47.19
C ALA A 327 19.89 -2.85 -47.28
N GLY A 328 20.67 -3.83 -47.76
CA GLY A 328 22.13 -3.72 -47.94
C GLY A 328 22.58 -3.26 -49.32
N GLU A 329 21.74 -3.44 -50.37
CA GLU A 329 22.12 -3.12 -51.76
C GLU A 329 21.61 -1.74 -52.22
N SER A 330 20.53 -1.21 -51.64
CA SER A 330 20.12 0.18 -51.84
C SER A 330 20.79 1.09 -50.82
N GLY A 331 21.84 1.81 -51.24
CA GLY A 331 22.55 2.82 -50.43
C GLY A 331 21.71 4.06 -50.14
N PHE A 332 20.63 3.91 -49.36
CA PHE A 332 19.76 4.99 -48.93
C PHE A 332 20.11 5.43 -47.51
N GLU A 333 20.57 6.68 -47.41
CA GLU A 333 20.96 7.32 -46.16
C GLU A 333 19.72 7.55 -45.27
N LYS A 334 19.77 7.10 -44.02
CA LYS A 334 18.70 7.32 -43.05
C LYS A 334 18.77 8.74 -42.50
N ASP A 335 18.14 9.70 -43.17
CA ASP A 335 17.80 10.96 -42.50
C ASP A 335 16.54 11.63 -43.06
N THR A 336 15.68 12.11 -42.15
CA THR A 336 14.34 12.70 -42.41
C THR A 336 13.34 11.74 -43.08
N VAL A 337 12.08 11.58 -42.64
CA VAL A 337 11.19 12.56 -42.01
C VAL A 337 10.39 11.94 -40.85
N THR A 338 10.70 12.36 -39.62
CA THR A 338 9.68 12.43 -38.56
C THR A 338 9.02 13.81 -38.68
N ARG A 339 7.75 13.86 -39.12
CA ARG A 339 6.91 15.05 -38.95
C ARG A 339 5.52 14.67 -38.44
N GLN A 340 5.37 14.94 -37.16
CA GLN A 340 4.12 15.05 -36.43
C GLN A 340 3.42 16.35 -36.91
N PHE A 341 2.13 16.28 -37.26
CA PHE A 341 1.24 17.45 -37.36
C PHE A 341 1.20 18.14 -35.97
N ASP A 342 0.97 19.45 -35.80
CA ASP A 342 0.30 20.52 -36.58
C ASP A 342 0.70 21.89 -35.95
N PRO A 343 0.06 23.06 -36.18
CA PRO A 343 -0.46 23.71 -37.39
C PRO A 343 0.06 25.19 -37.56
N ASP A 344 -0.37 25.83 -38.65
CA ASP A 344 -0.57 27.29 -38.87
C ASP A 344 0.58 28.33 -38.97
N GLU A 345 0.20 29.41 -39.68
CA GLU A 345 0.98 30.49 -40.31
C GLU A 345 1.46 31.59 -39.33
N GLY A 346 2.36 32.52 -39.69
CA GLY A 346 3.03 32.84 -40.97
C GLY A 346 3.67 34.24 -40.95
N LYS A 347 4.03 34.74 -42.15
CA LYS A 347 4.36 36.16 -42.51
C LYS A 347 5.62 36.76 -41.84
N ASP A 348 6.37 37.70 -42.40
CA ASP A 348 6.24 38.67 -43.53
C ASP A 348 7.66 38.93 -44.12
N SER A 349 7.98 39.70 -45.19
CA SER A 349 7.31 40.36 -46.34
C SER A 349 8.46 40.86 -47.28
N THR A 350 8.35 41.02 -48.60
CA THR A 350 7.79 42.12 -49.44
C THR A 350 8.25 41.82 -50.90
N ALA A 351 7.71 42.30 -52.04
CA ALA A 351 6.78 43.38 -52.45
C ALA A 351 6.36 43.14 -53.96
N VAL A 352 5.47 43.84 -54.69
CA VAL A 352 4.32 44.77 -54.46
C VAL A 352 3.55 44.97 -55.80
N SER A 353 2.21 44.80 -55.80
CA SER A 353 1.19 45.34 -56.77
C SER A 353 1.22 45.06 -58.29
N PRO A 354 0.13 45.34 -59.08
CA PRO A 354 -1.27 45.63 -58.69
C PRO A 354 -2.42 44.95 -59.52
N ALA A 355 -3.66 45.11 -59.01
CA ALA A 355 -4.93 45.35 -59.72
C ALA A 355 -5.82 44.22 -60.35
N SER A 356 -7.00 44.06 -59.72
CA SER A 356 -8.36 43.98 -60.33
C SER A 356 -8.87 42.71 -61.02
N GLY A 357 -9.99 42.13 -60.52
CA GLY A 357 -10.70 41.08 -61.27
C GLY A 357 -11.83 40.25 -60.63
N LEU A 358 -12.83 40.90 -60.02
CA LEU A 358 -14.23 40.40 -59.92
C LEU A 358 -14.63 39.15 -59.06
N LEU A 359 -15.81 39.32 -58.47
CA LEU A 359 -16.65 38.40 -57.70
C LEU A 359 -17.05 37.14 -58.49
N VAL A 360 -17.43 36.03 -57.81
CA VAL A 360 -18.71 35.32 -58.06
C VAL A 360 -19.00 34.16 -57.07
N GLN A 361 -20.20 34.24 -56.50
CA GLN A 361 -21.16 33.21 -56.01
C GLN A 361 -20.75 31.86 -55.40
N LYS A 362 -21.34 31.67 -54.21
CA LYS A 362 -21.72 30.40 -53.56
C LYS A 362 -22.61 29.52 -54.44
N SER A 363 -22.04 28.57 -55.18
CA SER A 363 -22.77 27.45 -55.80
C SER A 363 -22.65 26.18 -54.95
N ARG A 364 -23.77 25.60 -54.52
CA ARG A 364 -23.78 24.24 -53.95
C ARG A 364 -23.30 23.26 -55.04
N PRO A 365 -22.36 22.33 -54.76
CA PRO A 365 -22.01 21.31 -55.74
C PRO A 365 -23.24 20.43 -56.00
N VAL A 366 -23.68 20.39 -57.26
CA VAL A 366 -24.67 19.42 -57.73
C VAL A 366 -24.02 18.05 -57.61
N VAL A 367 -24.63 17.15 -56.84
CA VAL A 367 -24.19 15.76 -56.80
C VAL A 367 -24.63 15.10 -58.11
N SER A 368 -23.70 15.05 -59.06
CA SER A 368 -23.85 14.18 -60.23
C SER A 368 -24.08 12.74 -59.76
N PRO A 369 -25.05 12.00 -60.32
CA PRO A 369 -25.18 10.58 -60.02
C PRO A 369 -23.87 9.90 -60.42
N ILE A 370 -23.37 9.02 -59.55
CA ILE A 370 -22.12 8.26 -59.79
C ILE A 370 -22.37 7.31 -60.96
N ARG A 371 -22.08 7.78 -62.18
CA ARG A 371 -21.94 6.92 -63.35
C ARG A 371 -20.54 6.35 -63.34
N ASP A 372 -20.49 5.04 -63.20
CA ASP A 372 -19.40 4.18 -63.61
C ASP A 372 -18.03 4.61 -63.06
N VAL A 373 -17.89 4.51 -61.74
CA VAL A 373 -16.59 4.15 -61.18
C VAL A 373 -16.26 2.77 -61.73
N VAL A 374 -15.56 2.74 -62.85
CA VAL A 374 -14.83 1.56 -63.30
C VAL A 374 -13.83 1.28 -62.20
N ILE A 375 -14.20 0.38 -61.29
CA ILE A 375 -13.23 -0.27 -60.41
C ILE A 375 -12.30 -0.99 -61.37
N ALA A 376 -11.13 -0.39 -61.62
CA ALA A 376 -10.06 -1.07 -62.33
C ALA A 376 -9.84 -2.37 -61.55
N GLN A 377 -10.21 -3.50 -62.16
CA GLN A 377 -9.86 -4.79 -61.60
C GLN A 377 -8.34 -4.75 -61.43
N PRO A 378 -7.80 -4.90 -60.20
CA PRO A 378 -6.36 -5.00 -60.05
C PRO A 378 -5.91 -6.15 -60.95
N HIS A 379 -4.69 -6.08 -61.50
CA HIS A 379 -4.16 -7.16 -62.31
C HIS A 379 -3.92 -8.39 -61.42
N LEU A 380 -4.96 -9.20 -61.25
CA LEU A 380 -5.00 -10.40 -60.40
C LEU A 380 -4.16 -11.55 -61.01
N ASP A 381 -3.77 -11.43 -62.28
CA ASP A 381 -3.00 -12.40 -63.07
C ASP A 381 -1.62 -12.77 -62.48
N GLN A 382 -1.14 -12.04 -61.46
CA GLN A 382 0.13 -12.32 -60.76
C GLN A 382 -0.03 -12.94 -59.36
N LEU A 383 -1.26 -13.22 -58.90
CA LEU A 383 -1.49 -13.86 -57.58
C LEU A 383 -0.95 -15.30 -57.53
N ASP A 384 -1.06 -16.07 -58.61
CA ASP A 384 -0.59 -17.47 -58.68
C ASP A 384 0.95 -17.60 -58.68
N THR A 385 1.67 -16.50 -58.92
CA THR A 385 3.15 -16.48 -59.02
C THR A 385 3.84 -15.78 -57.85
N ALA A 386 3.11 -15.14 -56.94
CA ALA A 386 3.68 -14.40 -55.83
C ALA A 386 3.92 -15.31 -54.62
N GLU A 387 5.19 -15.50 -54.21
CA GLU A 387 5.55 -16.31 -53.02
C GLU A 387 5.00 -15.70 -51.69
N SER A 388 4.49 -14.46 -51.72
CA SER A 388 3.72 -13.83 -50.64
C SER A 388 2.90 -12.66 -51.20
N VAL A 389 1.66 -12.47 -50.72
CA VAL A 389 0.78 -11.34 -51.08
C VAL A 389 1.45 -9.96 -50.86
N LEU A 390 2.46 -9.89 -49.99
CA LEU A 390 3.23 -8.67 -49.75
C LEU A 390 4.08 -8.25 -50.96
N SER A 391 4.60 -9.19 -51.76
CA SER A 391 5.48 -8.86 -52.90
C SER A 391 4.75 -8.25 -54.10
N THR A 392 3.42 -8.39 -54.15
CA THR A 392 2.54 -7.77 -55.16
C THR A 392 2.41 -6.25 -54.99
N PHE A 393 2.81 -5.68 -53.84
CA PHE A 393 2.77 -4.24 -53.58
C PHE A 393 4.12 -3.55 -53.85
N SER A 394 4.08 -2.26 -54.21
CA SER A 394 5.29 -1.44 -54.34
C SER A 394 6.06 -1.31 -53.01
N THR A 395 7.38 -1.15 -53.06
CA THR A 395 8.28 -1.13 -51.89
C THR A 395 7.84 -0.13 -50.80
N GLU A 396 7.38 1.06 -51.19
CA GLU A 396 6.83 2.07 -50.27
C GLU A 396 5.60 1.54 -49.50
N LYS A 397 4.66 0.89 -50.20
CA LYS A 397 3.47 0.27 -49.58
C LYS A 397 3.84 -0.93 -48.72
N GLN A 398 4.86 -1.71 -49.09
CA GLN A 398 5.38 -2.79 -48.25
C GLN A 398 5.89 -2.26 -46.91
N VAL A 399 6.69 -1.18 -46.90
CA VAL A 399 7.18 -0.55 -45.66
C VAL A 399 6.02 -0.02 -44.82
N LEU A 400 5.04 0.65 -45.44
CA LEU A 400 3.84 1.15 -44.76
C LEU A 400 3.02 0.02 -44.10
N TYR A 401 2.77 -1.08 -44.80
CA TYR A 401 2.04 -2.21 -44.26
C TYR A 401 2.82 -2.93 -43.15
N ILE A 402 4.14 -3.08 -43.29
CA ILE A 402 5.00 -3.65 -42.24
C ILE A 402 4.98 -2.77 -40.98
N ASP A 403 5.05 -1.44 -41.10
CA ASP A 403 5.04 -0.59 -39.90
C ASP A 403 3.64 -0.51 -39.26
N ASN A 404 2.57 -0.48 -40.06
CA ASN A 404 1.20 -0.63 -39.55
C ASN A 404 1.03 -1.95 -38.78
N ALA A 405 1.48 -3.09 -39.34
CA ALA A 405 1.46 -4.38 -38.65
C ALA A 405 2.31 -4.36 -37.36
N ARG A 406 3.50 -3.74 -37.39
CA ARG A 406 4.38 -3.57 -36.22
C ARG A 406 3.71 -2.73 -35.12
N ASN A 407 3.02 -1.66 -35.49
CA ASN A 407 2.34 -0.76 -34.56
C ASN A 407 1.08 -1.42 -33.96
N LEU A 408 0.34 -2.20 -34.75
CA LEU A 408 -0.76 -3.06 -34.26
C LEU A 408 -0.26 -4.13 -33.28
N LEU A 409 0.84 -4.81 -33.58
CA LEU A 409 1.47 -5.79 -32.69
C LEU A 409 1.95 -5.15 -31.37
N ARG A 410 2.59 -3.97 -31.45
CA ARG A 410 3.00 -3.19 -30.26
C ARG A 410 1.79 -2.78 -29.42
N SER A 411 0.74 -2.25 -30.04
CA SER A 411 -0.51 -1.87 -29.36
C SER A 411 -1.16 -3.07 -28.66
N SER A 412 -1.31 -4.20 -29.35
CA SER A 412 -1.85 -5.44 -28.79
C SER A 412 -1.02 -5.96 -27.59
N LYS A 413 0.32 -5.92 -27.70
CA LYS A 413 1.23 -6.30 -26.61
C LYS A 413 1.08 -5.39 -25.38
N ASN A 414 0.97 -4.07 -25.59
CA ASN A 414 0.78 -3.12 -24.50
C ASN A 414 -0.55 -3.34 -23.78
N ILE A 415 -1.64 -3.55 -24.54
CA ILE A 415 -2.97 -3.86 -23.98
C ILE A 415 -2.94 -5.14 -23.13
N HIS A 416 -2.29 -6.20 -23.61
CA HIS A 416 -2.12 -7.44 -22.83
C HIS A 416 -1.30 -7.24 -21.55
N TYR A 417 -0.26 -6.39 -21.59
CA TYR A 417 0.55 -6.07 -20.42
C TYR A 417 -0.26 -5.26 -19.39
N GLU A 418 -0.91 -4.19 -19.82
CA GLU A 418 -1.78 -3.37 -18.95
C GLU A 418 -2.92 -4.18 -18.35
N PHE A 419 -3.59 -5.02 -19.15
CA PHE A 419 -4.65 -5.88 -18.67
C PHE A 419 -4.15 -6.87 -17.62
N ARG A 420 -3.01 -7.54 -17.88
CA ARG A 420 -2.38 -8.44 -16.91
C ARG A 420 -2.07 -7.73 -15.59
N GLN A 421 -1.55 -6.50 -15.64
CA GLN A 421 -1.29 -5.72 -14.43
C GLN A 421 -2.57 -5.31 -13.70
N LYS A 422 -3.61 -4.87 -14.43
CA LYS A 422 -4.92 -4.53 -13.84
C LYS A 422 -5.55 -5.73 -13.14
N VAL A 423 -5.62 -6.90 -13.80
CA VAL A 423 -6.13 -8.14 -13.18
C VAL A 423 -5.27 -8.58 -12.00
N LYS A 424 -3.94 -8.53 -12.10
CA LYS A 424 -3.05 -8.86 -10.98
C LYS A 424 -3.32 -7.98 -9.75
N ASN A 425 -3.48 -6.66 -9.95
CA ASN A 425 -3.76 -5.72 -8.87
C ASN A 425 -5.13 -5.96 -8.22
N GLU A 426 -6.13 -6.38 -9.00
CA GLU A 426 -7.47 -6.75 -8.50
C GLU A 426 -7.45 -8.09 -7.74
N VAL A 427 -6.77 -9.12 -8.23
CA VAL A 427 -6.57 -10.40 -7.52
C VAL A 427 -5.79 -10.19 -6.21
N GLU A 428 -4.72 -9.39 -6.22
CA GLU A 428 -4.03 -9.00 -4.99
C GLU A 428 -4.94 -8.19 -4.04
N ARG A 429 -5.95 -7.47 -4.56
CA ARG A 429 -6.94 -6.76 -3.74
C ARG A 429 -7.93 -7.73 -3.10
N GLU A 430 -8.45 -8.68 -3.85
CA GLU A 430 -9.29 -9.78 -3.36
C GLU A 430 -8.59 -10.53 -2.22
N GLN A 431 -7.35 -10.97 -2.45
CA GLN A 431 -6.53 -11.67 -1.46
C GLN A 431 -6.34 -10.87 -0.17
N ARG A 432 -6.16 -9.54 -0.25
CA ARG A 432 -6.10 -8.67 0.94
C ARG A 432 -7.41 -8.68 1.74
N TYR A 433 -8.57 -8.75 1.09
CA TYR A 433 -9.87 -8.82 1.76
C TYR A 433 -10.11 -10.20 2.39
N VAL A 434 -9.87 -11.28 1.63
CA VAL A 434 -9.99 -12.68 2.11
C VAL A 434 -9.07 -12.93 3.31
N TYR A 435 -7.80 -12.52 3.23
CA TYR A 435 -6.84 -12.68 4.32
C TYR A 435 -7.31 -11.96 5.59
N GLN A 436 -7.79 -10.72 5.47
CA GLN A 436 -8.27 -9.97 6.63
C GLN A 436 -9.52 -10.61 7.24
N LEU A 437 -10.50 -11.03 6.43
CA LEU A 437 -11.70 -11.72 6.89
C LEU A 437 -11.33 -12.93 7.76
N HIS A 438 -10.46 -13.82 7.27
CA HIS A 438 -10.04 -15.00 8.01
C HIS A 438 -9.14 -14.68 9.22
N SER A 439 -8.29 -13.66 9.13
CA SER A 439 -7.46 -13.21 10.26
C SER A 439 -8.29 -12.77 11.47
N LYS A 440 -9.47 -12.15 11.27
CA LYS A 440 -10.38 -11.79 12.38
C LYS A 440 -10.84 -13.00 13.18
N TYR A 441 -11.11 -14.12 12.52
CA TYR A 441 -11.42 -15.39 13.18
C TYR A 441 -10.16 -16.02 13.81
N GLY A 442 -9.01 -15.94 13.13
CA GLY A 442 -7.71 -16.40 13.66
C GLY A 442 -7.35 -15.77 15.01
N PHE A 443 -7.55 -14.46 15.18
CA PHE A 443 -7.31 -13.76 16.46
C PHE A 443 -8.21 -14.22 17.61
N ALA A 444 -9.39 -14.79 17.34
CA ALA A 444 -10.23 -15.40 18.37
C ALA A 444 -9.76 -16.84 18.70
N VAL A 445 -9.40 -17.61 17.67
CA VAL A 445 -8.92 -19.00 17.84
C VAL A 445 -7.57 -19.05 18.56
N VAL A 446 -6.65 -18.11 18.28
CA VAL A 446 -5.33 -18.10 18.91
C VAL A 446 -5.39 -17.88 20.42
N CYS A 447 -6.42 -17.22 20.97
CA CYS A 447 -6.61 -17.10 22.42
C CYS A 447 -6.72 -18.48 23.09
N PHE A 448 -7.38 -19.46 22.47
CA PHE A 448 -7.41 -20.83 22.97
C PHE A 448 -6.06 -21.52 22.82
N ILE A 449 -5.42 -21.41 21.65
CA ILE A 449 -4.12 -22.02 21.38
C ILE A 449 -3.07 -21.53 22.40
N PHE A 450 -3.06 -20.23 22.70
CA PHE A 450 -2.16 -19.64 23.69
C PHE A 450 -2.49 -20.03 25.13
N LEU A 451 -3.76 -20.24 25.50
CA LEU A 451 -4.08 -20.88 26.78
C LEU A 451 -3.50 -22.31 26.84
N PHE A 452 -3.66 -23.09 25.77
CA PHE A 452 -3.14 -24.46 25.65
C PHE A 452 -1.60 -24.55 25.52
N ILE A 453 -0.91 -23.44 25.25
CA ILE A 453 0.55 -23.36 25.34
C ILE A 453 0.96 -22.88 26.74
N GLY A 454 0.35 -21.80 27.24
CA GLY A 454 0.73 -21.17 28.49
C GLY A 454 0.46 -22.02 29.74
N ALA A 455 -0.71 -22.67 29.82
CA ALA A 455 -1.08 -23.50 30.96
C ALA A 455 -0.14 -24.69 31.20
N PRO A 456 0.16 -25.55 30.20
CA PRO A 456 1.12 -26.63 30.42
C PRO A 456 2.54 -26.12 30.67
N MET A 457 2.96 -25.01 30.04
CA MET A 457 4.32 -24.49 30.27
C MET A 457 4.50 -23.91 31.68
N GLY A 458 3.50 -23.21 32.22
CA GLY A 458 3.46 -22.83 33.64
C GLY A 458 3.48 -24.06 34.56
N ALA A 459 2.64 -25.06 34.27
CA ALA A 459 2.52 -26.27 35.09
C ALA A 459 3.78 -27.17 35.12
N ILE A 460 4.63 -27.13 34.09
CA ILE A 460 5.84 -27.94 33.97
C ILE A 460 7.03 -27.32 34.72
N VAL A 461 7.19 -25.99 34.67
CA VAL A 461 8.40 -25.32 35.17
C VAL A 461 8.30 -25.05 36.67
N ARG A 462 8.81 -25.99 37.48
CA ARG A 462 8.73 -25.96 38.96
C ARG A 462 9.95 -25.37 39.68
N LYS A 463 11.01 -25.02 38.94
CA LYS A 463 12.28 -24.52 39.49
C LYS A 463 12.87 -23.47 38.55
N GLY A 464 13.27 -22.31 39.07
CA GLY A 464 13.87 -21.21 38.31
C GLY A 464 13.20 -19.84 38.46
N GLY A 465 12.15 -19.72 39.26
CA GLY A 465 11.39 -18.48 39.47
C GLY A 465 10.58 -18.03 38.24
N PHE A 466 9.87 -16.90 38.38
CA PHE A 466 8.93 -16.36 37.40
C PHE A 466 9.52 -16.08 35.98
N GLY A 467 10.85 -15.94 35.86
CA GLY A 467 11.49 -15.50 34.62
C GLY A 467 11.49 -16.51 33.48
N TYR A 468 11.75 -17.80 33.75
CA TYR A 468 11.85 -18.80 32.68
C TYR A 468 10.50 -19.08 31.98
N PRO A 469 9.37 -19.28 32.69
CA PRO A 469 8.07 -19.45 32.03
C PRO A 469 7.69 -18.23 31.17
N LEU A 470 7.99 -17.02 31.66
CA LEU A 470 7.77 -15.75 30.95
C LEU A 470 8.57 -15.66 29.65
N LEU A 471 9.85 -16.04 29.66
CA LEU A 471 10.69 -16.04 28.46
C LEU A 471 10.13 -16.96 27.38
N VAL A 472 9.65 -18.15 27.76
CA VAL A 472 9.04 -19.09 26.81
C VAL A 472 7.71 -18.58 26.26
N ALA A 473 6.91 -17.87 27.06
CA ALA A 473 5.72 -17.17 26.56
C ALA A 473 6.08 -16.11 25.50
N ILE A 474 7.09 -15.29 25.76
CA ILE A 474 7.59 -14.26 24.83
C ILE A 474 8.08 -14.92 23.52
N PHE A 475 8.79 -16.05 23.61
CA PHE A 475 9.22 -16.80 22.42
C PHE A 475 8.04 -17.27 21.57
N PHE A 476 7.02 -17.90 22.16
CA PHE A 476 5.84 -18.36 21.40
C PHE A 476 5.02 -17.22 20.81
N PHE A 477 4.91 -16.10 21.53
CA PHE A 477 4.27 -14.90 20.99
C PHE A 477 5.06 -14.30 19.81
N MET A 478 6.38 -14.13 19.97
CA MET A 478 7.25 -13.62 18.90
C MET A 478 7.17 -14.51 17.65
N PHE A 479 7.21 -15.83 17.84
CA PHE A 479 7.07 -16.80 16.75
C PHE A 479 5.71 -16.68 16.03
N PHE A 480 4.61 -16.49 16.77
CA PHE A 480 3.30 -16.22 16.18
C PHE A 480 3.25 -14.90 15.38
N VAL A 481 3.85 -13.82 15.89
CA VAL A 481 3.93 -12.53 15.18
C VAL A 481 4.75 -12.67 13.89
N VAL A 482 5.89 -13.37 13.93
CA VAL A 482 6.72 -13.62 12.75
C VAL A 482 5.96 -14.46 11.72
N LEU A 483 5.29 -15.55 12.12
CA LEU A 483 4.48 -16.37 11.21
C LEU A 483 3.33 -15.58 10.57
N THR A 484 2.56 -14.83 11.36
CA THR A 484 1.44 -14.02 10.83
C THR A 484 1.93 -12.97 9.82
N LYS A 485 3.04 -12.28 10.09
CA LYS A 485 3.63 -11.31 9.14
C LYS A 485 4.25 -11.96 7.90
N LEU A 486 4.84 -13.15 8.03
CA LEU A 486 5.37 -13.91 6.91
C LEU A 486 4.24 -14.35 5.96
N PHE A 487 3.17 -14.97 6.48
CA PHE A 487 2.05 -15.42 5.66
C PHE A 487 1.19 -14.26 5.13
N GLU A 488 1.04 -13.17 5.89
CA GLU A 488 0.45 -11.92 5.37
C GLU A 488 1.21 -11.42 4.13
N LYS A 489 2.54 -11.45 4.15
CA LYS A 489 3.36 -11.00 3.01
C LYS A 489 3.29 -11.96 1.81
N LEU A 490 3.30 -13.28 2.05
CA LEU A 490 3.20 -14.32 1.00
C LEU A 490 1.81 -14.38 0.35
N SER A 491 0.75 -14.08 1.11
CA SER A 491 -0.60 -13.91 0.56
C SER A 491 -0.69 -12.65 -0.30
N ARG A 492 -0.16 -11.51 0.18
CA ARG A 492 -0.16 -10.25 -0.57
C ARG A 492 0.62 -10.30 -1.90
N SER A 493 1.58 -11.22 -2.05
CA SER A 493 2.32 -11.44 -3.30
C SER A 493 1.65 -12.45 -4.25
N GLY A 494 0.44 -12.93 -3.93
CA GLY A 494 -0.27 -13.94 -4.71
C GLY A 494 0.40 -15.31 -4.76
N THR A 495 1.33 -15.59 -3.84
CA THR A 495 2.12 -16.83 -3.82
C THR A 495 1.42 -17.96 -3.07
N ILE A 496 0.62 -17.61 -2.05
CA ILE A 496 -0.18 -18.54 -1.26
C ILE A 496 -1.61 -17.99 -1.22
N ASP A 497 -2.60 -18.88 -1.31
CA ASP A 497 -4.00 -18.51 -1.10
C ASP A 497 -4.22 -17.77 0.24
N ALA A 498 -5.08 -16.76 0.21
CA ALA A 498 -5.30 -15.84 1.32
C ALA A 498 -6.03 -16.47 2.51
N MET A 499 -6.93 -17.43 2.26
CA MET A 499 -7.59 -18.19 3.34
C MET A 499 -6.57 -19.10 4.02
N ILE A 500 -5.80 -19.89 3.25
CA ILE A 500 -4.77 -20.77 3.80
C ILE A 500 -3.74 -19.97 4.61
N ALA A 501 -3.24 -18.86 4.06
CA ALA A 501 -2.27 -17.99 4.71
C ALA A 501 -2.74 -17.43 6.07
N ALA A 502 -4.01 -17.08 6.22
CA ALA A 502 -4.57 -16.58 7.47
C ALA A 502 -4.67 -17.65 8.57
N TRP A 503 -4.93 -18.91 8.19
CA TRP A 503 -5.06 -20.02 9.14
C TRP A 503 -3.73 -20.71 9.47
N LEU A 504 -2.73 -20.66 8.60
CA LEU A 504 -1.43 -21.33 8.78
C LEU A 504 -0.75 -21.07 10.15
N PRO A 505 -0.66 -19.83 10.68
CA PRO A 505 -0.12 -19.60 12.02
C PRO A 505 -0.82 -20.40 13.13
N CYS A 506 -2.15 -20.51 13.05
CA CYS A 506 -2.94 -21.28 14.02
C CYS A 506 -2.73 -22.79 13.81
N LEU A 507 -2.72 -23.26 12.56
CA LEU A 507 -2.51 -24.68 12.23
C LEU A 507 -1.11 -25.18 12.62
N ILE A 508 -0.09 -24.33 12.61
CA ILE A 508 1.27 -24.66 13.07
C ILE A 508 1.34 -24.73 14.60
N LEU A 509 0.70 -23.79 15.32
CA LEU A 509 0.76 -23.71 16.78
C LEU A 509 -0.19 -24.68 17.50
N PHE A 510 -1.33 -25.01 16.90
CA PHE A 510 -2.32 -25.93 17.48
C PHE A 510 -1.76 -27.32 17.87
N PRO A 511 -1.08 -28.08 16.99
CA PRO A 511 -0.52 -29.38 17.35
C PRO A 511 0.57 -29.26 18.43
N LEU A 512 1.29 -28.14 18.47
CA LEU A 512 2.30 -27.89 19.50
C LEU A 512 1.66 -27.61 20.88
N GLY A 513 0.61 -26.80 20.94
CA GLY A 513 -0.17 -26.59 22.17
C GLY A 513 -0.82 -27.89 22.67
N LEU A 514 -1.37 -28.71 21.77
CA LEU A 514 -1.92 -30.01 22.11
C LEU A 514 -0.84 -30.97 22.66
N PHE A 515 0.32 -31.04 21.99
CA PHE A 515 1.46 -31.84 22.44
C PHE A 515 1.95 -31.42 23.83
N LEU A 516 2.15 -30.11 24.07
CA LEU A 516 2.54 -29.58 25.39
C LEU A 516 1.50 -29.91 26.46
N THR A 517 0.20 -29.81 26.13
CA THR A 517 -0.89 -30.14 27.04
C THR A 517 -0.87 -31.62 27.45
N VAL A 518 -0.81 -32.55 26.49
CA VAL A 518 -0.73 -34.00 26.76
C VAL A 518 0.50 -34.34 27.61
N LYS A 519 1.63 -33.69 27.32
CA LYS A 519 2.90 -33.88 28.01
C LYS A 519 2.89 -33.41 29.46
N ALA A 520 2.20 -32.29 29.74
CA ALA A 520 1.98 -31.77 31.09
C ALA A 520 0.96 -32.58 31.89
N MET A 521 -0.01 -33.25 31.24
CA MET A 521 -0.87 -34.23 31.90
C MET A 521 -0.06 -35.40 32.43
N ASN A 522 0.80 -35.99 31.61
CA ASN A 522 1.51 -37.24 31.89
C ASN A 522 2.79 -37.08 32.75
N ASP A 523 2.97 -35.93 33.44
CA ASP A 523 4.12 -35.58 34.30
C ASP A 523 5.52 -35.88 33.71
N SER A 524 5.63 -35.88 32.39
CA SER A 524 6.80 -36.38 31.68
C SER A 524 7.96 -35.37 31.69
N LYS A 525 9.06 -35.70 32.40
CA LYS A 525 10.28 -34.89 32.58
C LYS A 525 11.14 -34.70 31.30
N VAL A 526 10.53 -34.59 30.14
CA VAL A 526 11.26 -34.53 28.85
C VAL A 526 11.99 -33.20 28.66
N LEU A 527 11.43 -32.09 29.18
CA LEU A 527 12.18 -30.85 29.40
C LEU A 527 12.87 -30.93 30.77
N ASN A 528 13.87 -31.82 30.86
CA ASN A 528 14.78 -31.80 32.00
C ASN A 528 15.71 -30.60 31.79
N THR A 529 15.37 -29.45 32.36
CA THR A 529 16.04 -28.16 32.12
C THR A 529 17.55 -28.27 32.30
N ASP A 530 18.00 -29.08 33.26
CA ASP A 530 19.40 -29.44 33.48
C ASP A 530 20.11 -29.93 32.22
N ARG A 531 19.51 -30.81 31.40
CA ARG A 531 20.11 -31.30 30.15
C ARG A 531 20.29 -30.19 29.11
N LEU A 532 19.35 -29.24 29.06
CA LEU A 532 19.35 -28.16 28.08
C LEU A 532 20.35 -27.06 28.50
N VAL A 533 20.42 -26.75 29.79
CA VAL A 533 21.45 -25.88 30.39
C VAL A 533 22.84 -26.50 30.23
N ILE A 534 23.03 -27.80 30.54
CA ILE A 534 24.31 -28.51 30.35
C ILE A 534 24.72 -28.54 28.87
N TRP A 535 23.78 -28.66 27.94
CA TRP A 535 24.08 -28.58 26.51
C TRP A 535 24.53 -27.17 26.10
N PHE A 536 23.84 -26.12 26.59
CA PHE A 536 24.21 -24.72 26.35
C PHE A 536 25.57 -24.35 26.95
N THR A 537 25.84 -24.69 28.22
CA THR A 537 27.12 -24.36 28.87
C THR A 537 28.29 -25.10 28.24
N ARG A 538 28.11 -26.37 27.83
CA ARG A 538 29.12 -27.10 27.05
C ARG A 538 29.37 -26.50 25.67
N ARG A 539 28.37 -25.86 25.05
CA ARG A 539 28.52 -25.19 23.74
C ARG A 539 29.40 -23.94 23.87
N PHE A 540 29.18 -23.12 24.91
CA PHE A 540 29.95 -21.91 25.17
C PHE A 540 31.35 -22.18 25.75
N GLN A 541 31.53 -23.17 26.63
CA GLN A 541 32.86 -23.57 27.10
C GLN A 541 33.76 -24.09 25.97
N LYS A 542 33.19 -24.63 24.88
CA LYS A 542 33.96 -25.08 23.71
C LYS A 542 34.51 -23.94 22.85
N GLU A 543 34.05 -22.72 23.02
CA GLU A 543 34.53 -21.54 22.26
C GLU A 543 35.46 -20.66 23.09
N ALA A 544 35.60 -20.93 24.40
CA ALA A 544 36.47 -20.18 25.33
C ALA A 544 37.88 -20.77 25.51
N ASN A 545 38.19 -21.92 24.90
CA ASN A 545 39.52 -22.55 24.91
C ASN A 545 39.85 -23.08 23.50
N PRO A 546 40.37 -22.23 22.59
CA PRO A 546 41.05 -22.69 21.40
C PRO A 546 42.44 -23.20 21.77
N THR A 547 42.68 -24.50 21.55
CA THR A 547 44.02 -25.11 21.49
C THR A 547 44.66 -24.84 20.13
#